data_AF-A0A0A7GFU4-F1
#
_entry.id   AF-A0A0A7GFU4-F1
#
_cell.length_a   1.000
_cell.length_b   1.000
_cell.length_c   1.000
_cell.angle_alpha   90.00
_cell.angle_beta   90.00
_cell.angle_gamma   90.00
#
_symmetry.space_group_name_H-M   'P 1'
#
loop_
_entity.id
_entity.type
_entity.pdbx_description
1 polymer ?
#
loop_
_entity_poly.entity_id
_entity_poly.type
_entity_poly.pdbx_seq_one_letter_code
_entity_poly.pdbx_strand_id
1 'polypeptide(L)'
;MRRALAVLLVFVMLSSVVSPTMAANTAEMKPIMATERTELHKNINIIKVDPVLENATPYWIIIAAGIIEKGRAATFKYIDSSTNLTKEEKIELKKFVKELWRKYRVRSIKDGNVTLITLNSKAGLNLTQEEKAMLEKVAQAVNEYFSTKYGGDVGILWNVDTHQSIIYISCIKWGIYRDYCNITMDHADDPDYWPHLPSDHYYNPDTGVGSAPYYCWYYAYGARSYYRNGDMYNAFQGLGWASHFLTDVGNPLHTGREADQALHKWVHTAYEDYVSNNWESGYNFKSVIEDNRYYYAINDPWDATENLASYSHYYFDTLYLTIYNNPDTWQSSTLVRSITEDSLLETAKYVLGLVKYVTG
;
A
#
# COMPACT_ATOMS: atom_id res chain seq x y z
N MET A 1 54.84 -45.86 -26.83
CA MET A 1 56.06 -45.61 -26.04
C MET A 1 56.26 -44.11 -25.98
N ARG A 2 56.00 -43.48 -24.83
CA ARG A 2 57.03 -43.10 -23.83
C ARG A 2 58.01 -42.06 -24.37
N ARG A 3 57.87 -40.84 -23.80
CA ARG A 3 58.93 -40.00 -23.20
C ARG A 3 60.02 -39.49 -24.15
N ALA A 4 60.68 -38.37 -23.96
CA ALA A 4 60.62 -37.18 -23.10
C ALA A 4 61.92 -36.46 -23.50
N LEU A 5 61.95 -35.14 -23.56
CA LEU A 5 63.16 -34.44 -23.15
C LEU A 5 62.77 -33.07 -22.60
N ALA A 6 63.08 -32.94 -21.32
CA ALA A 6 62.99 -31.73 -20.54
C ALA A 6 64.23 -30.86 -20.76
N VAL A 7 64.17 -29.67 -20.15
CA VAL A 7 65.24 -28.86 -19.51
C VAL A 7 65.12 -27.43 -20.02
N LEU A 8 65.13 -26.35 -19.24
CA LEU A 8 64.99 -26.03 -17.81
C LEU A 8 65.30 -24.52 -17.79
N LEU A 9 64.49 -23.66 -17.15
CA LEU A 9 65.04 -22.47 -16.48
C LEU A 9 64.04 -21.91 -15.47
N VAL A 10 64.47 -22.08 -14.22
CA VAL A 10 63.94 -21.64 -12.93
C VAL A 10 63.80 -20.11 -12.91
N PHE A 11 62.81 -19.55 -12.20
CA PHE A 11 63.04 -18.55 -11.13
C PHE A 11 61.73 -18.23 -10.36
N VAL A 12 61.79 -18.56 -9.06
CA VAL A 12 61.20 -17.87 -7.89
C VAL A 12 59.70 -17.96 -7.64
N MET A 13 59.39 -18.71 -6.57
CA MET A 13 58.23 -18.50 -5.72
C MET A 13 58.27 -17.09 -5.10
N LEU A 14 57.19 -16.35 -5.25
CA LEU A 14 56.74 -15.39 -4.25
C LEU A 14 55.23 -15.58 -4.07
N SER A 15 54.91 -16.07 -2.88
CA SER A 15 53.59 -16.13 -2.30
C SER A 15 52.92 -14.75 -2.31
N SER A 16 51.78 -14.66 -2.97
CA SER A 16 50.71 -13.76 -2.54
C SER A 16 49.39 -14.42 -2.88
N VAL A 17 48.78 -15.00 -1.84
CA VAL A 17 47.35 -15.28 -1.81
C VAL A 17 46.68 -13.91 -1.95
N VAL A 18 46.27 -13.56 -3.15
CA VAL A 18 45.37 -12.44 -3.35
C VAL A 18 43.98 -13.02 -3.14
N SER A 19 43.45 -12.84 -1.93
CA SER A 19 42.02 -13.01 -1.67
C SER A 19 41.26 -12.20 -2.72
N PRO A 20 40.23 -12.73 -3.38
CA PRO A 20 39.32 -11.89 -4.14
C PRO A 20 38.64 -10.98 -3.13
N THR A 21 39.07 -9.72 -3.08
CA THR A 21 38.27 -8.65 -2.52
C THR A 21 37.01 -8.63 -3.35
N MET A 22 35.89 -9.06 -2.75
CA MET A 22 34.59 -8.80 -3.31
C MET A 22 34.43 -7.29 -3.36
N ALA A 23 34.68 -6.71 -4.53
CA ALA A 23 34.19 -5.38 -4.86
C ALA A 23 32.66 -5.49 -4.78
N ALA A 24 32.09 -5.02 -3.68
CA ALA A 24 30.67 -4.73 -3.63
C ALA A 24 30.40 -3.74 -4.76
N ASN A 25 29.66 -4.17 -5.78
CA ASN A 25 29.08 -3.28 -6.77
C ASN A 25 28.09 -2.36 -6.05
N THR A 26 28.58 -1.28 -5.45
CA THR A 26 27.73 -0.20 -4.96
C THR A 26 27.32 0.62 -6.17
N ALA A 27 26.26 0.19 -6.85
CA ALA A 27 25.56 1.04 -7.80
C ALA A 27 25.27 2.39 -7.12
N GLU A 28 25.77 3.49 -7.69
CA GLU A 28 25.63 4.83 -7.12
C GLU A 28 24.15 5.21 -6.98
N MET A 29 23.77 5.71 -5.82
CA MET A 29 22.40 6.19 -5.57
C MET A 29 22.13 7.45 -6.40
N LYS A 30 21.02 7.47 -7.14
CA LYS A 30 20.68 8.58 -8.05
C LYS A 30 19.39 9.28 -7.65
N PRO A 31 19.38 10.63 -7.59
CA PRO A 31 18.15 11.38 -7.39
C PRO A 31 17.26 11.30 -8.64
N ILE A 32 15.94 11.21 -8.45
CA ILE A 32 14.94 11.24 -9.53
C ILE A 32 14.43 12.67 -9.71
N MET A 33 14.31 13.11 -10.97
CA MET A 33 13.78 14.43 -11.31
C MET A 33 12.24 14.43 -11.30
N ALA A 34 11.61 15.55 -10.91
CA ALA A 34 10.15 15.64 -10.81
C ALA A 34 9.40 15.30 -12.12
N THR A 35 10.04 15.51 -13.28
CA THR A 35 9.48 15.22 -14.61
C THR A 35 9.47 13.73 -14.98
N GLU A 36 10.24 12.87 -14.28
CA GLU A 36 10.32 11.42 -14.54
C GLU A 36 9.17 10.63 -13.88
N ARG A 37 8.31 11.28 -13.08
CA ARG A 37 7.17 10.64 -12.38
C ARG A 37 6.04 10.16 -13.30
N THR A 38 5.96 10.65 -14.54
CA THR A 38 4.81 10.42 -15.44
C THR A 38 4.81 9.07 -16.17
N GLU A 39 5.89 8.29 -16.09
CA GLU A 39 5.95 6.98 -16.76
C GLU A 39 5.27 5.84 -15.97
N LEU A 40 5.03 6.03 -14.67
CA LEU A 40 4.76 4.97 -13.70
C LEU A 40 3.35 4.32 -13.73
N HIS A 41 2.46 4.69 -14.66
CA HIS A 41 1.10 4.14 -14.69
C HIS A 41 0.70 3.46 -16.02
N LYS A 42 1.60 3.45 -17.02
CA LYS A 42 1.24 3.11 -18.42
C LYS A 42 0.77 1.67 -18.63
N ASN A 43 1.10 0.74 -17.73
CA ASN A 43 0.85 -0.69 -17.91
C ASN A 43 -0.30 -1.25 -17.07
N ILE A 44 -0.95 -0.43 -16.25
CA ILE A 44 -2.06 -0.84 -15.38
C ILE A 44 -3.35 -0.19 -15.85
N ASN A 45 -4.41 -1.00 -16.02
CA ASN A 45 -5.76 -0.47 -16.22
C ASN A 45 -6.30 -0.02 -14.87
N ILE A 46 -6.43 1.29 -14.70
CA ILE A 46 -6.86 1.95 -13.48
C ILE A 46 -8.38 2.04 -13.48
N ILE A 47 -8.99 1.69 -12.36
CA ILE A 47 -10.39 1.93 -12.08
C ILE A 47 -10.46 3.21 -11.25
N LYS A 48 -11.42 4.09 -11.59
CA LYS A 48 -11.81 5.24 -10.77
C LYS A 48 -13.31 5.22 -10.57
N VAL A 49 -13.78 5.67 -9.42
CA VAL A 49 -15.21 5.78 -9.10
C VAL A 49 -15.63 7.24 -9.08
N ASP A 50 -16.77 7.54 -9.70
CA ASP A 50 -17.34 8.88 -9.70
C ASP A 50 -17.88 9.23 -8.30
N PRO A 51 -17.49 10.36 -7.70
CA PRO A 51 -17.96 10.80 -6.38
C PRO A 51 -19.49 10.89 -6.26
N VAL A 52 -20.23 11.00 -7.38
CA VAL A 52 -21.70 10.96 -7.36
C VAL A 52 -22.27 9.67 -6.74
N LEU A 53 -21.55 8.56 -6.85
CA LEU A 53 -21.94 7.28 -6.25
C LEU A 53 -21.71 7.29 -4.75
N GLU A 54 -20.50 7.71 -4.35
CA GLU A 54 -20.03 7.70 -2.96
C GLU A 54 -20.83 8.66 -2.08
N ASN A 55 -21.09 9.86 -2.59
CA ASN A 55 -21.86 10.88 -1.88
C ASN A 55 -23.32 10.48 -1.66
N ALA A 56 -23.84 9.54 -2.43
CA ALA A 56 -25.25 9.18 -2.36
C ALA A 56 -25.55 8.09 -1.33
N THR A 57 -24.58 7.21 -1.04
CA THR A 57 -24.70 6.20 0.03
C THR A 57 -23.34 5.62 0.41
N PRO A 58 -23.11 5.30 1.70
CA PRO A 58 -21.92 4.55 2.10
C PRO A 58 -21.95 3.08 1.61
N TYR A 59 -23.03 2.62 0.99
CA TYR A 59 -23.17 1.27 0.43
C TYR A 59 -23.04 1.26 -1.11
N TRP A 60 -22.43 2.29 -1.69
CA TRP A 60 -22.34 2.48 -3.13
C TRP A 60 -21.64 1.31 -3.83
N ILE A 61 -20.72 0.61 -3.16
CA ILE A 61 -20.01 -0.58 -3.69
C ILE A 61 -21.02 -1.67 -4.08
N ILE A 62 -22.08 -1.85 -3.30
CA ILE A 62 -23.15 -2.83 -3.62
C ILE A 62 -23.87 -2.40 -4.90
N ILE A 63 -24.06 -1.10 -5.12
CA ILE A 63 -24.65 -0.56 -6.36
C ILE A 63 -23.69 -0.75 -7.55
N ALA A 64 -22.41 -0.41 -7.36
CA ALA A 64 -21.36 -0.56 -8.36
C ALA A 64 -21.12 -2.01 -8.76
N ALA A 65 -21.26 -2.97 -7.84
CA ALA A 65 -21.14 -4.41 -8.11
C ALA A 65 -22.07 -4.89 -9.25
N GLY A 66 -23.17 -4.17 -9.50
CA GLY A 66 -24.08 -4.43 -10.62
C GLY A 66 -23.45 -4.34 -12.01
N ILE A 67 -22.32 -3.64 -12.17
CA ILE A 67 -21.68 -3.40 -13.46
C ILE A 67 -20.97 -4.63 -14.04
N ILE A 68 -20.43 -5.50 -13.17
CA ILE A 68 -19.66 -6.68 -13.58
C ILE A 68 -20.30 -7.96 -13.03
N GLU A 69 -20.24 -9.03 -13.80
CA GLU A 69 -20.81 -10.32 -13.40
C GLU A 69 -20.22 -10.86 -12.11
N LYS A 70 -18.90 -10.74 -11.92
CA LYS A 70 -18.23 -11.17 -10.70
C LYS A 70 -18.70 -10.41 -9.47
N GLY A 71 -18.87 -9.09 -9.57
CA GLY A 71 -19.41 -8.26 -8.48
C GLY A 71 -20.83 -8.72 -8.10
N ARG A 72 -21.69 -8.92 -9.10
CA ARG A 72 -23.05 -9.44 -8.86
C ARG A 72 -23.06 -10.80 -8.16
N ALA A 73 -22.21 -11.72 -8.63
CA ALA A 73 -22.09 -13.05 -8.05
C ALA A 73 -21.56 -13.00 -6.61
N ALA A 74 -20.58 -12.15 -6.34
CA ALA A 74 -20.02 -11.93 -5.01
C ALA A 74 -21.09 -11.42 -4.03
N THR A 75 -21.85 -10.39 -4.40
CA THR A 75 -22.95 -9.86 -3.56
C THR A 75 -23.96 -10.94 -3.20
N PHE A 76 -24.38 -11.78 -4.16
CA PHE A 76 -25.31 -12.87 -3.87
C PHE A 76 -24.70 -13.95 -2.99
N LYS A 77 -23.41 -14.29 -3.20
CA LYS A 77 -22.70 -15.23 -2.34
C LYS A 77 -22.67 -14.74 -0.89
N TYR A 78 -22.44 -13.45 -0.64
CA TYR A 78 -22.43 -12.90 0.71
C TYR A 78 -23.80 -13.03 1.39
N ILE A 79 -24.87 -12.64 0.69
CA ILE A 79 -26.24 -12.81 1.19
C ILE A 79 -26.54 -14.28 1.50
N ASP A 80 -26.16 -15.20 0.61
CA ASP A 80 -26.42 -16.63 0.78
C ASP A 80 -25.63 -17.25 1.94
N SER A 81 -24.44 -16.71 2.23
CA SER A 81 -23.56 -17.19 3.30
C SER A 81 -23.92 -16.68 4.69
N SER A 82 -24.70 -15.60 4.79
CA SER A 82 -25.11 -15.04 6.09
C SER A 82 -25.92 -16.06 6.91
N THR A 83 -25.55 -16.23 8.17
CA THR A 83 -26.25 -17.05 9.16
C THR A 83 -27.31 -16.27 9.93
N ASN A 84 -27.23 -14.94 9.91
CA ASN A 84 -28.21 -14.05 10.53
C ASN A 84 -29.49 -13.85 9.72
N LEU A 85 -29.50 -14.23 8.43
CA LEU A 85 -30.65 -14.07 7.54
C LEU A 85 -31.44 -15.37 7.38
N THR A 86 -32.77 -15.27 7.42
CA THR A 86 -33.69 -16.35 7.04
C THR A 86 -33.65 -16.63 5.53
N LYS A 87 -34.21 -17.78 5.10
CA LYS A 87 -34.28 -18.11 3.66
C LYS A 87 -35.12 -17.10 2.88
N GLU A 88 -36.21 -16.65 3.49
CA GLU A 88 -37.14 -15.68 2.94
C GLU A 88 -36.46 -14.31 2.78
N GLU A 89 -35.75 -13.85 3.80
CA GLU A 89 -34.98 -12.59 3.73
C GLU A 89 -33.88 -12.66 2.67
N LYS A 90 -33.16 -13.78 2.53
CA LYS A 90 -32.16 -13.95 1.47
C LYS A 90 -32.77 -13.81 0.08
N ILE A 91 -33.96 -14.36 -0.15
CA ILE A 91 -34.68 -14.23 -1.42
C ILE A 91 -35.09 -12.78 -1.65
N GLU A 92 -35.64 -12.13 -0.63
CA GLU A 92 -36.07 -10.74 -0.68
C GLU A 92 -34.92 -9.78 -0.96
N LEU A 93 -33.81 -9.89 -0.24
CA LEU A 93 -32.61 -9.07 -0.45
C LEU A 93 -32.02 -9.27 -1.85
N LYS A 94 -31.94 -10.51 -2.35
CA LYS A 94 -31.47 -10.75 -3.72
C LYS A 94 -32.40 -10.15 -4.77
N LYS A 95 -33.71 -10.16 -4.55
CA LYS A 95 -34.68 -9.50 -5.43
C LYS A 95 -34.50 -7.98 -5.39
N PHE A 96 -34.41 -7.42 -4.19
CA PHE A 96 -34.15 -6.00 -3.96
C PHE A 96 -32.87 -5.54 -4.69
N VAL A 97 -31.74 -6.23 -4.51
CA VAL A 97 -30.46 -5.88 -5.15
C VAL A 97 -30.57 -5.89 -6.68
N LYS A 98 -31.29 -6.85 -7.27
CA LYS A 98 -31.53 -6.87 -8.74
C LYS A 98 -32.33 -5.66 -9.20
N GLU A 99 -33.37 -5.29 -8.46
CA GLU A 99 -34.19 -4.12 -8.78
C GLU A 99 -33.40 -2.82 -8.61
N LEU A 100 -32.56 -2.75 -7.57
CA LEU A 100 -31.65 -1.64 -7.31
C LEU A 100 -30.69 -1.42 -8.47
N TRP A 101 -30.01 -2.47 -8.96
CA TRP A 101 -29.12 -2.38 -10.13
C TRP A 101 -29.86 -1.99 -11.42
N ARG A 102 -31.13 -2.39 -11.55
CA ARG A 102 -31.97 -1.99 -12.70
C ARG A 102 -32.34 -0.51 -12.63
N LYS A 103 -32.61 0.01 -11.43
CA LYS A 103 -33.02 1.40 -11.17
C LYS A 103 -31.83 2.35 -11.26
N TYR A 104 -30.74 2.07 -10.55
CA TYR A 104 -29.53 2.86 -10.50
C TYR A 104 -28.44 2.23 -11.37
N ARG A 105 -28.64 2.31 -12.70
CA ARG A 105 -27.70 1.70 -13.65
C ARG A 105 -26.36 2.41 -13.58
N VAL A 106 -25.32 1.66 -13.27
CA VAL A 106 -23.92 2.09 -13.35
C VAL A 106 -23.36 1.71 -14.72
N ARG A 107 -22.45 2.52 -15.25
CA ARG A 107 -21.72 2.29 -16.50
C ARG A 107 -20.22 2.51 -16.29
N SER A 108 -19.42 1.94 -17.17
CA SER A 108 -17.98 2.20 -17.26
C SER A 108 -17.67 3.05 -18.47
N ILE A 109 -16.82 4.06 -18.30
CA ILE A 109 -16.29 4.89 -19.37
C ILE A 109 -14.78 4.67 -19.39
N LYS A 110 -14.26 4.21 -20.53
CA LYS A 110 -12.82 4.00 -20.70
C LYS A 110 -12.21 5.21 -21.41
N ASP A 111 -11.15 5.75 -20.83
CA ASP A 111 -10.29 6.78 -21.42
C ASP A 111 -8.82 6.41 -21.18
N GLY A 112 -8.11 6.06 -22.26
CA GLY A 112 -6.76 5.51 -22.16
C GLY A 112 -6.69 4.25 -21.27
N ASN A 113 -5.85 4.29 -20.24
CA ASN A 113 -5.71 3.25 -19.22
C ASN A 113 -6.68 3.41 -18.05
N VAL A 114 -7.51 4.45 -18.01
CA VAL A 114 -8.47 4.70 -16.93
C VAL A 114 -9.87 4.21 -17.31
N THR A 115 -10.53 3.52 -16.39
CA THR A 115 -11.93 3.11 -16.46
C THR A 115 -12.69 3.78 -15.33
N LEU A 116 -13.49 4.79 -15.66
CA LEU A 116 -14.37 5.48 -14.72
C LEU A 116 -15.68 4.72 -14.56
N ILE A 117 -16.03 4.36 -13.33
CA ILE A 117 -17.32 3.79 -12.93
C ILE A 117 -18.22 4.95 -12.49
N THR A 118 -19.32 5.17 -13.21
CA THR A 118 -20.25 6.30 -12.97
C THR A 118 -21.69 5.90 -13.24
N LEU A 119 -22.65 6.73 -12.84
CA LEU A 119 -24.06 6.53 -13.16
C LEU A 119 -24.33 6.72 -14.66
N ASN A 120 -25.25 5.91 -15.17
CA ASN A 120 -25.76 6.03 -16.54
C ASN A 120 -26.70 7.24 -16.69
N SER A 121 -27.24 7.73 -15.58
CA SER A 121 -28.25 8.79 -15.50
C SER A 121 -27.61 10.12 -15.10
N LYS A 122 -28.01 11.23 -15.76
CA LYS A 122 -27.70 12.60 -15.30
C LYS A 122 -28.52 13.01 -14.06
N ALA A 123 -29.64 12.34 -13.80
CA ALA A 123 -30.35 12.49 -12.53
C ALA A 123 -29.60 11.67 -11.48
N GLY A 124 -29.14 12.33 -10.42
CA GLY A 124 -28.32 11.72 -9.36
C GLY A 124 -28.97 10.53 -8.65
N LEU A 125 -28.23 9.94 -7.73
CA LEU A 125 -28.65 8.77 -6.97
C LEU A 125 -29.42 9.23 -5.72
N ASN A 126 -30.75 9.09 -5.74
CA ASN A 126 -31.64 9.49 -4.65
C ASN A 126 -32.35 8.26 -4.06
N LEU A 127 -31.71 7.60 -3.09
CA LEU A 127 -32.28 6.42 -2.42
C LEU A 127 -33.44 6.81 -1.51
N THR A 128 -34.53 6.02 -1.56
CA THR A 128 -35.60 6.09 -0.57
C THR A 128 -35.11 5.57 0.78
N GLN A 129 -35.83 5.90 1.87
CA GLN A 129 -35.49 5.40 3.20
C GLN A 129 -35.54 3.87 3.28
N GLU A 130 -36.49 3.25 2.59
CA GLU A 130 -36.61 1.79 2.47
C GLU A 130 -35.42 1.19 1.71
N GLU A 131 -35.00 1.82 0.60
CA GLU A 131 -33.82 1.38 -0.15
C GLU A 131 -32.55 1.45 0.70
N LYS A 132 -32.39 2.50 1.52
CA LYS A 132 -31.27 2.62 2.45
C LYS A 132 -31.27 1.51 3.50
N ALA A 133 -32.41 1.23 4.12
CA ALA A 133 -32.55 0.17 5.12
C ALA A 133 -32.28 -1.23 4.55
N MET A 134 -32.74 -1.50 3.33
CA MET A 134 -32.50 -2.77 2.65
C MET A 134 -31.03 -2.90 2.22
N LEU A 135 -30.38 -1.82 1.77
CA LEU A 135 -28.95 -1.79 1.48
C LEU A 135 -28.10 -2.07 2.72
N GLU A 136 -28.46 -1.48 3.86
CA GLU A 136 -27.79 -1.73 5.13
C GLU A 136 -27.85 -3.21 5.53
N LYS A 137 -29.00 -3.88 5.37
CA LYS A 137 -29.12 -5.33 5.60
C LYS A 137 -28.21 -6.14 4.68
N VAL A 138 -28.10 -5.75 3.41
CA VAL A 138 -27.16 -6.41 2.48
C VAL A 138 -25.72 -6.21 2.98
N ALA A 139 -25.34 -4.99 3.36
CA ALA A 139 -24.01 -4.69 3.88
C ALA A 139 -23.67 -5.47 5.16
N GLN A 140 -24.64 -5.68 6.06
CA GLN A 140 -24.47 -6.53 7.24
C GLN A 140 -24.15 -7.99 6.86
N ALA A 141 -24.85 -8.55 5.86
CA ALA A 141 -24.55 -9.90 5.36
C ALA A 141 -23.15 -10.00 4.72
N VAL A 142 -22.71 -8.94 4.03
CA VAL A 142 -21.33 -8.82 3.53
C VAL A 142 -20.34 -8.84 4.68
N ASN A 143 -20.55 -7.99 5.68
CA ASN A 143 -19.65 -7.89 6.83
C ASN A 143 -19.58 -9.18 7.64
N GLU A 144 -20.69 -9.87 7.82
CA GLU A 144 -20.74 -11.17 8.49
C GLU A 144 -19.85 -12.20 7.79
N TYR A 145 -20.01 -12.36 6.47
CA TYR A 145 -19.21 -13.29 5.67
C TYR A 145 -17.70 -13.10 5.91
N PHE A 146 -17.28 -11.83 5.94
CA PHE A 146 -15.88 -11.49 6.11
C PHE A 146 -15.38 -11.59 7.54
N SER A 147 -16.20 -11.20 8.53
CA SER A 147 -15.85 -11.39 9.95
C SER A 147 -15.60 -12.87 10.28
N THR A 148 -16.33 -13.79 9.65
CA THR A 148 -16.13 -15.23 9.83
C THR A 148 -14.86 -15.72 9.13
N LYS A 149 -14.50 -15.12 7.99
CA LYS A 149 -13.37 -15.56 7.16
C LYS A 149 -12.02 -14.94 7.57
N TYR A 150 -12.04 -13.72 8.09
CA TYR A 150 -10.87 -12.88 8.37
C TYR A 150 -10.89 -12.27 9.79
N GLY A 151 -11.71 -12.79 10.70
CA GLY A 151 -11.93 -12.22 12.02
C GLY A 151 -10.65 -12.12 12.87
N GLY A 152 -10.25 -10.89 13.19
CA GLY A 152 -9.17 -10.49 14.07
C GLY A 152 -9.33 -9.01 14.47
N ASP A 153 -8.70 -8.58 15.57
CA ASP A 153 -8.72 -7.19 15.99
C ASP A 153 -8.07 -6.27 14.95
N VAL A 154 -8.65 -5.07 14.83
CA VAL A 154 -8.47 -4.13 13.72
C VAL A 154 -7.36 -3.14 14.06
N GLY A 155 -6.33 -3.10 13.23
CA GLY A 155 -5.44 -1.95 13.05
C GLY A 155 -5.55 -1.43 11.61
N ILE A 156 -5.42 -0.11 11.43
CA ILE A 156 -5.02 0.49 10.15
C ILE A 156 -3.49 0.59 10.26
N LEU A 157 -2.78 -0.50 10.01
CA LEU A 157 -1.34 -0.58 10.27
C LEU A 157 -0.72 -1.44 9.19
N TRP A 158 0.23 -0.88 8.44
CA TRP A 158 1.12 -1.73 7.67
C TRP A 158 1.71 -2.77 8.61
N ASN A 159 1.79 -4.03 8.20
CA ASN A 159 2.31 -5.05 9.09
C ASN A 159 3.70 -4.61 9.57
N VAL A 160 3.86 -4.49 10.90
CA VAL A 160 5.00 -3.97 11.66
C VAL A 160 6.35 -4.23 10.99
N ASP A 161 6.60 -5.49 10.59
CA ASP A 161 7.86 -5.94 9.99
C ASP A 161 8.21 -5.18 8.69
N THR A 162 7.20 -4.64 8.01
CA THR A 162 7.31 -3.97 6.72
C THR A 162 7.85 -2.54 6.86
N HIS A 163 7.33 -1.77 7.84
CA HIS A 163 7.85 -0.45 8.18
C HIS A 163 9.33 -0.53 8.56
N GLN A 164 9.62 -1.41 9.52
CA GLN A 164 10.95 -1.70 10.03
C GLN A 164 11.91 -2.06 8.90
N SER A 165 11.51 -2.97 8.02
CA SER A 165 12.36 -3.46 6.93
C SER A 165 12.69 -2.37 5.91
N ILE A 166 11.72 -1.55 5.48
CA ILE A 166 11.95 -0.49 4.49
C ILE A 166 12.96 0.53 4.99
N ILE A 167 12.80 1.03 6.22
CA ILE A 167 13.68 2.05 6.76
C ILE A 167 15.06 1.49 7.10
N TYR A 168 15.14 0.27 7.64
CA TYR A 168 16.41 -0.40 7.90
C TYR A 168 17.25 -0.53 6.62
N ILE A 169 16.64 -1.08 5.56
CA ILE A 169 17.28 -1.24 4.26
C ILE A 169 17.73 0.13 3.72
N SER A 170 16.92 1.18 3.90
CA SER A 170 17.24 2.53 3.46
C SER A 170 18.45 3.13 4.19
N CYS A 171 18.53 2.95 5.52
CA CYS A 171 19.68 3.37 6.32
C CYS A 171 20.97 2.64 5.91
N ILE A 172 20.90 1.32 5.70
CA ILE A 172 22.04 0.53 5.23
C ILE A 172 22.56 1.02 3.88
N LYS A 173 21.66 1.37 2.94
CA LYS A 173 22.05 1.88 1.62
C LYS A 173 22.78 3.23 1.68
N TRP A 174 22.42 4.08 2.63
CA TRP A 174 23.12 5.33 2.89
C TRP A 174 24.45 5.16 3.64
N GLY A 175 24.81 3.95 4.03
CA GLY A 175 26.04 3.67 4.77
C GLY A 175 25.96 4.11 6.24
N ILE A 176 24.75 4.24 6.79
CA ILE A 176 24.56 4.50 8.21
C ILE A 176 25.10 3.32 9.03
N TYR A 177 25.71 3.61 10.17
CA TYR A 177 26.24 2.57 11.05
C TYR A 177 25.11 1.64 11.52
N ARG A 178 25.39 0.32 11.61
CA ARG A 178 24.36 -0.71 11.84
C ARG A 178 23.57 -0.47 13.13
N ASP A 179 24.22 -0.04 14.20
CA ASP A 179 23.53 0.19 15.48
C ASP A 179 22.46 1.29 15.35
N TYR A 180 22.74 2.33 14.55
CA TYR A 180 21.77 3.39 14.27
C TYR A 180 20.67 2.94 13.31
N CYS A 181 20.99 2.07 12.36
CA CYS A 181 19.97 1.44 11.52
C CYS A 181 19.01 0.59 12.37
N ASN A 182 19.53 -0.16 13.34
CA ASN A 182 18.73 -0.95 14.28
C ASN A 182 17.84 -0.05 15.14
N ILE A 183 18.37 1.04 15.71
CA ILE A 183 17.55 2.01 16.46
C ILE A 183 16.42 2.56 15.58
N THR A 184 16.70 2.89 14.32
CA THR A 184 15.68 3.40 13.40
C THR A 184 14.60 2.36 13.13
N MET A 185 15.02 1.12 12.92
CA MET A 185 14.16 -0.05 12.67
C MET A 185 13.27 -0.34 13.87
N ASP A 186 13.84 -0.47 15.07
CA ASP A 186 13.14 -0.85 16.30
C ASP A 186 12.11 0.20 16.76
N HIS A 187 12.18 1.41 16.22
CA HIS A 187 11.24 2.51 16.50
C HIS A 187 10.32 2.83 15.31
N ALA A 188 10.41 2.10 14.20
CA ALA A 188 9.64 2.39 12.99
C ALA A 188 8.16 2.01 13.12
N ASP A 189 7.80 1.16 14.07
CA ASP A 189 6.45 0.68 14.37
C ASP A 189 5.90 1.22 15.69
N ASP A 190 6.71 1.92 16.50
CA ASP A 190 6.24 2.61 17.71
C ASP A 190 4.93 3.40 17.51
N PRO A 191 4.74 4.16 16.41
CA PRO A 191 3.52 4.93 16.22
C PRO A 191 2.24 4.10 16.21
N ASP A 192 2.30 2.83 15.79
CA ASP A 192 1.15 1.91 15.80
C ASP A 192 0.60 1.65 17.20
N TYR A 193 1.43 1.83 18.21
CA TYR A 193 1.12 1.54 19.61
C TYR A 193 0.83 2.79 20.44
N TRP A 194 0.93 3.97 19.84
CA TRP A 194 0.68 5.23 20.54
C TRP A 194 -0.83 5.47 20.71
N PRO A 195 -1.24 6.26 21.72
CA PRO A 195 -2.65 6.59 21.96
C PRO A 195 -3.19 7.63 20.97
N HIS A 196 -2.86 7.47 19.68
CA HIS A 196 -3.26 8.33 18.58
C HIS A 196 -4.59 7.90 17.96
N LEU A 197 -5.21 8.81 17.23
CA LEU A 197 -6.42 8.47 16.49
C LEU A 197 -5.99 7.75 15.19
N PRO A 198 -6.80 6.81 14.67
CA PRO A 198 -6.53 6.22 13.35
C PRO A 198 -6.37 7.24 12.22
N SER A 199 -6.79 8.50 12.42
CA SER A 199 -6.55 9.63 11.53
C SER A 199 -5.09 10.04 11.37
N ASP A 200 -4.21 9.55 12.23
CA ASP A 200 -2.83 9.98 12.28
C ASP A 200 -1.94 9.19 11.29
N HIS A 201 -2.40 8.02 10.85
CA HIS A 201 -1.70 7.06 9.96
C HIS A 201 -2.15 7.14 8.48
N TYR A 202 -2.97 8.11 8.11
CA TYR A 202 -3.47 8.22 6.74
C TYR A 202 -3.40 9.64 6.22
N TYR A 203 -3.48 9.77 4.89
CA TYR A 203 -3.73 11.05 4.22
C TYR A 203 -4.48 10.86 2.92
N ASN A 204 -5.64 11.49 2.81
CA ASN A 204 -6.47 11.47 1.63
C ASN A 204 -6.19 12.70 0.75
N PRO A 205 -5.50 12.54 -0.38
CA PRO A 205 -5.08 13.66 -1.22
C PRO A 205 -6.25 14.36 -1.95
N ASP A 206 -7.40 13.68 -2.11
CA ASP A 206 -8.59 14.27 -2.75
C ASP A 206 -9.31 15.26 -1.81
N THR A 207 -9.20 15.07 -0.50
CA THR A 207 -9.90 15.88 0.51
C THR A 207 -8.97 16.72 1.40
N GLY A 208 -7.68 16.41 1.43
CA GLY A 208 -6.69 17.00 2.33
C GLY A 208 -6.84 16.58 3.80
N VAL A 209 -7.56 15.47 4.07
CA VAL A 209 -7.81 14.97 5.43
C VAL A 209 -6.79 13.90 5.80
N GLY A 210 -6.32 13.93 7.05
CA GLY A 210 -5.37 12.96 7.63
C GLY A 210 -4.08 13.65 8.09
N SER A 211 -3.46 13.14 9.14
CA SER A 211 -2.33 13.82 9.81
C SER A 211 -0.97 13.23 9.48
N ALA A 212 -0.87 12.21 8.62
CA ALA A 212 0.41 11.57 8.30
C ALA A 212 1.49 12.57 7.79
N PRO A 213 1.19 13.57 6.93
CA PRO A 213 2.17 14.58 6.52
C PRO A 213 2.71 15.41 7.69
N TYR A 214 1.83 15.77 8.64
CA TYR A 214 2.23 16.51 9.84
C TYR A 214 3.21 15.71 10.68
N TYR A 215 2.89 14.45 10.98
CA TYR A 215 3.72 13.64 11.85
C TYR A 215 5.04 13.24 11.18
N CYS A 216 5.03 12.92 9.88
CA CYS A 216 6.28 12.70 9.14
C CYS A 216 7.20 13.93 9.23
N TRP A 217 6.67 15.13 8.94
CA TRP A 217 7.40 16.39 9.04
C TRP A 217 7.92 16.66 10.45
N TYR A 218 7.04 16.55 11.45
CA TYR A 218 7.35 16.87 12.84
C TYR A 218 8.52 16.02 13.35
N TYR A 219 8.44 14.71 13.17
CA TYR A 219 9.48 13.79 13.63
C TYR A 219 10.76 13.89 12.80
N ALA A 220 10.67 14.08 11.48
CA ALA A 220 11.84 14.24 10.63
C ALA A 220 12.61 15.54 10.93
N TYR A 221 11.90 16.63 11.20
CA TYR A 221 12.50 17.91 11.57
C TYR A 221 13.21 17.82 12.94
N GLY A 222 12.57 17.18 13.92
CA GLY A 222 13.16 16.89 15.23
C GLY A 222 14.41 16.01 15.10
N ALA A 223 14.31 14.90 14.38
CA ALA A 223 15.39 13.96 14.10
C ALA A 223 16.62 14.65 13.50
N ARG A 224 16.40 15.51 12.50
CA ARG A 224 17.47 16.29 11.85
C ARG A 224 18.16 17.24 12.83
N SER A 225 17.41 17.84 13.74
CA SER A 225 17.95 18.72 14.77
C SER A 225 18.81 17.95 15.76
N TYR A 226 18.36 16.77 16.22
CA TYR A 226 19.16 15.87 17.06
C TYR A 226 20.45 15.43 16.37
N TYR A 227 20.37 15.06 15.08
CA TYR A 227 21.52 14.63 14.30
C TYR A 227 22.61 15.71 14.25
N ARG A 228 22.22 16.95 13.94
CA ARG A 228 23.14 18.10 13.88
C ARG A 228 23.78 18.43 15.22
N ASN A 229 23.12 18.10 16.32
CA ASN A 229 23.62 18.32 17.68
C ASN A 229 24.46 17.15 18.22
N GLY A 230 24.66 16.08 17.44
CA GLY A 230 25.42 14.90 17.86
C GLY A 230 24.62 13.89 18.68
N ASP A 231 23.33 14.11 18.91
CA ASP A 231 22.46 13.20 19.65
C ASP A 231 21.91 12.11 18.72
N MET A 232 22.76 11.14 18.42
CA MET A 232 22.46 10.14 17.40
C MET A 232 21.29 9.24 17.78
N TYR A 233 21.13 8.87 19.06
CA TYR A 233 20.04 7.99 19.48
C TYR A 233 18.67 8.63 19.17
N ASN A 234 18.45 9.86 19.64
CA ASN A 234 17.19 10.57 19.40
C ASN A 234 17.00 10.93 17.92
N ALA A 235 18.10 11.16 17.18
CA ALA A 235 18.03 11.37 15.74
C ALA A 235 17.47 10.16 14.99
N PHE A 236 18.01 8.97 15.27
CA PHE A 236 17.61 7.76 14.56
C PHE A 236 16.27 7.19 15.07
N GLN A 237 15.94 7.39 16.34
CA GLN A 237 14.59 7.15 16.86
C GLN A 237 13.55 8.02 16.13
N GLY A 238 13.78 9.33 16.05
CA GLY A 238 12.88 10.25 15.34
C GLY A 238 12.79 9.96 13.84
N LEU A 239 13.87 9.47 13.21
CA LEU A 239 13.83 9.00 11.82
C LEU A 239 12.94 7.75 11.68
N GLY A 240 12.97 6.82 12.64
CA GLY A 240 12.08 5.66 12.69
C GLY A 240 10.63 6.10 12.69
N TRP A 241 10.24 6.96 13.64
CA TRP A 241 8.90 7.52 13.73
C TRP A 241 8.48 8.29 12.48
N ALA A 242 9.36 9.12 11.92
CA ALA A 242 9.05 9.86 10.69
C ALA A 242 8.82 8.93 9.49
N SER A 243 9.62 7.86 9.40
CA SER A 243 9.53 6.89 8.31
C SER A 243 8.21 6.13 8.32
N HIS A 244 7.68 5.84 9.51
CA HIS A 244 6.39 5.20 9.72
C HIS A 244 5.27 5.86 8.92
N PHE A 245 4.99 7.14 9.22
CA PHE A 245 3.93 7.91 8.59
C PHE A 245 4.13 8.09 7.08
N LEU A 246 5.39 8.14 6.62
CA LEU A 246 5.70 8.19 5.20
C LEU A 246 5.41 6.86 4.51
N THR A 247 5.77 5.73 5.14
CA THR A 247 5.51 4.39 4.59
C THR A 247 4.04 4.03 4.61
N ASP A 248 3.28 4.48 5.60
CA ASP A 248 1.82 4.31 5.68
C ASP A 248 1.14 4.83 4.42
N VAL A 249 1.38 6.09 4.04
CA VAL A 249 0.78 6.66 2.84
C VAL A 249 1.33 6.06 1.54
N GLY A 250 2.36 5.21 1.61
CA GLY A 250 2.78 4.34 0.54
C GLY A 250 1.79 3.21 0.25
N ASN A 251 1.01 2.80 1.26
CA ASN A 251 -0.14 1.92 1.12
C ASN A 251 -1.28 2.65 0.40
N PRO A 252 -1.78 2.16 -0.75
CA PRO A 252 -2.99 2.72 -1.33
C PRO A 252 -4.14 2.76 -0.33
N LEU A 253 -4.30 1.77 0.57
CA LEU A 253 -5.38 1.73 1.55
C LEU A 253 -5.24 2.75 2.71
N HIS A 254 -4.15 3.51 2.81
CA HIS A 254 -4.02 4.62 3.78
C HIS A 254 -4.27 5.99 3.12
N THR A 255 -4.95 6.01 1.97
CA THR A 255 -5.14 7.25 1.21
C THR A 255 -6.58 7.59 0.86
N GLY A 256 -7.57 6.93 1.46
CA GLY A 256 -8.96 7.37 1.29
C GLY A 256 -10.00 6.32 1.66
N ARG A 257 -11.25 6.62 1.28
CA ARG A 257 -12.45 5.81 1.53
C ARG A 257 -12.60 5.37 3.00
N GLU A 258 -12.45 6.30 3.91
CA GLU A 258 -12.52 6.10 5.36
C GLU A 258 -13.85 5.43 5.75
N ALA A 259 -14.95 5.84 5.11
CA ALA A 259 -16.28 5.24 5.31
C ALA A 259 -16.36 3.79 4.82
N ASP A 260 -15.87 3.50 3.62
CA ASP A 260 -15.91 2.14 3.05
C ASP A 260 -14.96 1.20 3.81
N GLN A 261 -13.81 1.71 4.25
CA GLN A 261 -12.87 0.96 5.08
C GLN A 261 -13.39 0.76 6.50
N ALA A 262 -14.14 1.71 7.07
CA ALA A 262 -14.83 1.50 8.34
C ALA A 262 -15.91 0.41 8.25
N LEU A 263 -16.61 0.33 7.11
CA LEU A 263 -17.63 -0.68 6.86
C LEU A 263 -17.05 -2.05 6.47
N HIS A 264 -15.96 -2.07 5.72
CA HIS A 264 -15.37 -3.27 5.13
C HIS A 264 -13.89 -3.42 5.50
N LYS A 265 -13.60 -3.29 6.80
CA LYS A 265 -12.26 -3.35 7.40
C LYS A 265 -11.42 -4.54 6.93
N TRP A 266 -12.06 -5.66 6.62
CA TRP A 266 -11.39 -6.88 6.14
C TRP A 266 -10.56 -6.66 4.87
N VAL A 267 -10.93 -5.73 3.98
CA VAL A 267 -10.16 -5.47 2.75
C VAL A 267 -8.78 -4.97 3.10
N HIS A 268 -8.71 -4.08 4.10
CA HIS A 268 -7.49 -3.49 4.63
C HIS A 268 -6.60 -4.56 5.25
N THR A 269 -7.11 -5.24 6.29
CA THR A 269 -6.37 -6.27 7.01
C THR A 269 -5.88 -7.39 6.10
N ALA A 270 -6.75 -7.89 5.22
CA ALA A 270 -6.37 -8.99 4.34
C ALA A 270 -5.29 -8.58 3.33
N TYR A 271 -5.28 -7.32 2.87
CA TYR A 271 -4.23 -6.80 1.99
C TYR A 271 -2.89 -6.70 2.70
N GLU A 272 -2.86 -6.19 3.93
CA GLU A 272 -1.62 -6.06 4.70
C GLU A 272 -1.05 -7.42 5.09
N ASP A 273 -1.92 -8.37 5.49
CA ASP A 273 -1.52 -9.76 5.68
C ASP A 273 -0.95 -10.37 4.39
N TYR A 274 -1.54 -10.06 3.24
CA TYR A 274 -1.02 -10.54 1.96
C TYR A 274 0.38 -10.00 1.66
N VAL A 275 0.62 -8.71 1.90
CA VAL A 275 1.95 -8.10 1.73
C VAL A 275 2.96 -8.76 2.68
N SER A 276 2.61 -8.87 3.97
CA SER A 276 3.45 -9.49 5.00
C SER A 276 3.80 -10.95 4.68
N ASN A 277 2.80 -11.78 4.36
CA ASN A 277 3.01 -13.19 4.02
C ASN A 277 3.90 -13.38 2.76
N ASN A 278 3.96 -12.38 1.89
CA ASN A 278 4.80 -12.38 0.69
C ASN A 278 6.04 -11.49 0.81
N TRP A 279 6.40 -11.04 2.02
CA TRP A 279 7.47 -10.08 2.22
C TRP A 279 8.83 -10.67 1.84
N GLU A 280 9.23 -11.75 2.51
CA GLU A 280 10.50 -12.47 2.26
C GLU A 280 10.31 -13.78 1.50
N SER A 281 9.06 -14.18 1.24
CA SER A 281 8.69 -15.44 0.61
C SER A 281 7.65 -15.22 -0.48
N GLY A 282 7.32 -16.26 -1.26
CA GLY A 282 6.31 -16.14 -2.33
C GLY A 282 6.75 -15.13 -3.40
N TYR A 283 6.07 -13.98 -3.47
CA TYR A 283 6.44 -12.90 -4.39
C TYR A 283 7.73 -12.15 -3.99
N ASN A 284 8.18 -12.27 -2.75
CA ASN A 284 9.40 -11.64 -2.23
C ASN A 284 9.42 -10.11 -2.43
N PHE A 285 8.39 -9.44 -1.90
CA PHE A 285 8.23 -7.99 -2.00
C PHE A 285 9.40 -7.19 -1.46
N LYS A 286 10.14 -7.71 -0.48
CA LYS A 286 11.37 -7.11 0.04
C LYS A 286 12.41 -6.83 -1.05
N SER A 287 12.54 -7.71 -2.04
CA SER A 287 13.51 -7.55 -3.14
C SER A 287 13.29 -6.28 -3.98
N VAL A 288 12.03 -5.86 -4.13
CA VAL A 288 11.66 -4.62 -4.84
C VAL A 288 12.36 -3.42 -4.23
N ILE A 289 12.44 -3.39 -2.90
CA ILE A 289 13.09 -2.33 -2.15
C ILE A 289 14.60 -2.53 -2.14
N GLU A 290 15.10 -3.76 -1.92
CA GLU A 290 16.54 -4.08 -1.88
C GLU A 290 17.28 -3.73 -3.18
N ASP A 291 16.63 -3.93 -4.32
CA ASP A 291 17.19 -3.69 -5.65
C ASP A 291 17.12 -2.22 -6.08
N ASN A 292 16.26 -1.40 -5.47
CA ASN A 292 16.15 0.02 -5.79
C ASN A 292 17.29 0.87 -5.21
N ARG A 293 18.00 1.66 -6.02
CA ARG A 293 18.99 2.66 -5.55
C ARG A 293 18.59 4.10 -5.85
N TYR A 294 17.42 4.31 -6.45
CA TYR A 294 16.93 5.66 -6.77
C TYR A 294 16.20 6.27 -5.57
N TYR A 295 16.28 7.59 -5.43
CA TYR A 295 15.62 8.32 -4.36
C TYR A 295 15.07 9.67 -4.84
N TYR A 296 14.10 10.22 -4.11
CA TYR A 296 13.70 11.62 -4.28
C TYR A 296 14.45 12.50 -3.28
N ALA A 297 15.01 13.61 -3.73
CA ALA A 297 15.54 14.60 -2.79
C ALA A 297 14.37 15.24 -2.03
N ILE A 298 14.36 15.09 -0.71
CA ILE A 298 13.36 15.67 0.17
C ILE A 298 13.90 16.99 0.73
N ASN A 299 13.16 18.07 0.48
CA ASN A 299 13.37 19.38 1.10
C ASN A 299 12.36 19.63 2.22
N ASP A 300 11.14 19.13 2.03
CA ASP A 300 10.06 19.17 2.99
C ASP A 300 9.43 17.77 3.11
N PRO A 301 9.54 17.10 4.27
CA PRO A 301 8.89 15.81 4.47
C PRO A 301 7.36 15.89 4.40
N TRP A 302 6.73 17.04 4.68
CA TRP A 302 5.28 17.22 4.51
C TRP A 302 4.89 17.01 3.04
N ASP A 303 5.47 17.81 2.14
CA ASP A 303 5.23 17.71 0.70
C ASP A 303 5.59 16.32 0.17
N ALA A 304 6.67 15.71 0.66
CA ALA A 304 7.06 14.37 0.27
C ALA A 304 5.98 13.34 0.61
N THR A 305 5.35 13.47 1.77
CA THR A 305 4.28 12.59 2.24
C THR A 305 3.02 12.77 1.41
N GLU A 306 2.58 14.01 1.14
CA GLU A 306 1.43 14.27 0.27
C GLU A 306 1.64 13.77 -1.16
N ASN A 307 2.86 13.90 -1.68
CA ASN A 307 3.21 13.41 -3.02
C ASN A 307 3.17 11.88 -3.09
N LEU A 308 3.70 11.18 -2.08
CA LEU A 308 3.63 9.73 -2.02
C LEU A 308 2.19 9.25 -1.86
N ALA A 309 1.41 9.91 -0.99
CA ALA A 309 -0.02 9.63 -0.84
C ALA A 309 -0.78 9.81 -2.15
N SER A 310 -0.52 10.89 -2.89
CA SER A 310 -1.13 11.12 -4.21
C SER A 310 -0.80 10.00 -5.20
N TYR A 311 0.44 9.49 -5.17
CA TYR A 311 0.87 8.40 -6.02
C TYR A 311 0.14 7.09 -5.69
N SER A 312 0.14 6.67 -4.41
CA SER A 312 -0.50 5.42 -3.99
C SER A 312 -2.03 5.50 -4.11
N HIS A 313 -2.63 6.67 -3.84
CA HIS A 313 -4.05 6.94 -4.01
C HIS A 313 -4.53 6.73 -5.44
N TYR A 314 -3.66 6.94 -6.42
CA TYR A 314 -3.99 6.68 -7.81
C TYR A 314 -4.42 5.22 -8.05
N TYR A 315 -3.86 4.27 -7.28
CA TYR A 315 -4.20 2.84 -7.32
C TYR A 315 -5.33 2.43 -6.38
N PHE A 316 -5.76 3.29 -5.45
CA PHE A 316 -6.71 2.97 -4.39
C PHE A 316 -7.91 2.16 -4.91
N ASP A 317 -8.67 2.74 -5.84
CA ASP A 317 -9.94 2.17 -6.31
C ASP A 317 -9.75 0.83 -6.99
N THR A 318 -8.67 0.73 -7.77
CA THR A 318 -8.32 -0.49 -8.51
C THR A 318 -7.99 -1.61 -7.55
N LEU A 319 -7.16 -1.34 -6.54
CA LEU A 319 -6.77 -2.31 -5.53
C LEU A 319 -7.99 -2.74 -4.71
N TYR A 320 -8.70 -1.78 -4.12
CA TYR A 320 -9.82 -2.01 -3.23
C TYR A 320 -10.93 -2.82 -3.92
N LEU A 321 -11.36 -2.41 -5.12
CA LEU A 321 -12.42 -3.12 -5.85
C LEU A 321 -11.97 -4.49 -6.35
N THR A 322 -10.68 -4.67 -6.66
CA THR A 322 -10.17 -5.99 -7.06
C THR A 322 -10.25 -6.97 -5.91
N ILE A 323 -9.85 -6.57 -4.70
CA ILE A 323 -9.92 -7.40 -3.49
C ILE A 323 -11.39 -7.66 -3.14
N TYR A 324 -12.19 -6.60 -3.03
CA TYR A 324 -13.59 -6.67 -2.63
C TYR A 324 -14.40 -7.62 -3.52
N ASN A 325 -14.28 -7.50 -4.85
CA ASN A 325 -15.07 -8.29 -5.79
C ASN A 325 -14.55 -9.72 -6.02
N ASN A 326 -13.36 -10.07 -5.54
CA ASN A 326 -12.74 -11.39 -5.75
C ASN A 326 -12.23 -12.02 -4.44
N PRO A 327 -13.06 -12.08 -3.37
CA PRO A 327 -12.63 -12.36 -1.99
C PRO A 327 -11.93 -13.71 -1.79
N ASP A 328 -12.08 -14.67 -2.72
CA ASP A 328 -11.48 -16.00 -2.61
C ASP A 328 -10.26 -16.21 -3.48
N THR A 329 -9.93 -15.27 -4.37
CA THR A 329 -8.92 -15.49 -5.42
C THR A 329 -7.98 -14.29 -5.64
N TRP A 330 -8.27 -13.14 -5.03
CA TRP A 330 -7.55 -11.90 -5.28
C TRP A 330 -6.05 -11.97 -4.93
N GLN A 331 -5.64 -12.83 -3.99
CA GLN A 331 -4.23 -13.01 -3.60
C GLN A 331 -3.35 -13.53 -4.75
N SER A 332 -3.96 -14.17 -5.75
CA SER A 332 -3.27 -14.64 -6.97
C SER A 332 -3.31 -13.62 -8.12
N SER A 333 -3.92 -12.45 -7.89
CA SER A 333 -4.09 -11.42 -8.90
C SER A 333 -2.75 -10.77 -9.24
N THR A 334 -2.33 -10.88 -10.50
CA THR A 334 -1.16 -10.15 -11.02
C THR A 334 -1.34 -8.64 -10.91
N LEU A 335 -2.57 -8.13 -10.98
CA LEU A 335 -2.87 -6.72 -10.82
C LEU A 335 -2.61 -6.24 -9.39
N VAL A 336 -3.05 -7.01 -8.37
CA VAL A 336 -2.79 -6.67 -6.97
C VAL A 336 -1.29 -6.67 -6.72
N ARG A 337 -0.60 -7.72 -7.18
CA ARG A 337 0.86 -7.82 -7.08
C ARG A 337 1.56 -6.61 -7.71
N SER A 338 1.24 -6.25 -8.96
CA SER A 338 1.90 -5.13 -9.64
C SER A 338 1.65 -3.79 -8.94
N ILE A 339 0.43 -3.54 -8.45
CA ILE A 339 0.14 -2.34 -7.65
C ILE A 339 0.99 -2.33 -6.38
N THR A 340 1.10 -3.46 -5.68
CA THR A 340 1.92 -3.59 -4.48
C THR A 340 3.40 -3.31 -4.78
N GLU A 341 3.96 -3.92 -5.83
CA GLU A 341 5.35 -3.70 -6.26
C GLU A 341 5.60 -2.21 -6.62
N ASP A 342 4.68 -1.59 -7.37
CA ASP A 342 4.79 -0.17 -7.77
C ASP A 342 4.69 0.78 -6.57
N SER A 343 3.79 0.52 -5.63
CA SER A 343 3.68 1.28 -4.37
C SER A 343 4.94 1.12 -3.52
N LEU A 344 5.43 -0.10 -3.31
CA LEU A 344 6.64 -0.37 -2.54
C LEU A 344 7.88 0.32 -3.12
N LEU A 345 8.03 0.24 -4.45
CA LEU A 345 9.14 0.87 -5.15
C LEU A 345 9.09 2.39 -5.00
N GLU A 346 7.91 3.00 -5.10
CA GLU A 346 7.77 4.43 -4.94
C GLU A 346 8.06 4.87 -3.48
N THR A 347 7.49 4.16 -2.52
CA THR A 347 7.76 4.36 -1.09
C THR A 347 9.26 4.28 -0.79
N ALA A 348 9.96 3.27 -1.31
CA ALA A 348 11.40 3.10 -1.11
C ALA A 348 12.21 4.31 -1.58
N LYS A 349 11.84 4.95 -2.69
CA LYS A 349 12.52 6.15 -3.21
C LYS A 349 12.36 7.34 -2.25
N TYR A 350 11.17 7.51 -1.67
CA TYR A 350 10.92 8.57 -0.70
C TYR A 350 11.62 8.29 0.64
N VAL A 351 11.56 7.07 1.16
CA VAL A 351 12.22 6.73 2.42
C VAL A 351 13.75 6.87 2.31
N LEU A 352 14.34 6.49 1.18
CA LEU A 352 15.75 6.81 0.90
C LEU A 352 16.01 8.33 0.94
N GLY A 353 15.12 9.13 0.36
CA GLY A 353 15.17 10.59 0.45
C GLY A 353 15.11 11.12 1.88
N LEU A 354 14.27 10.49 2.72
CA LEU A 354 14.04 10.88 4.11
C LEU A 354 15.28 10.65 4.97
N VAL A 355 15.94 9.50 4.82
CA VAL A 355 17.22 9.22 5.49
C VAL A 355 18.24 10.30 5.14
N LYS A 356 18.34 10.67 3.86
CA LYS A 356 19.24 11.74 3.41
C LYS A 356 18.88 13.11 4.00
N TYR A 357 17.58 13.42 4.08
CA TYR A 357 17.12 14.68 4.65
C TYR A 357 17.51 14.83 6.13
N VAL A 358 17.35 13.76 6.92
CA VAL A 358 17.68 13.77 8.36
C VAL A 358 19.18 13.81 8.59
N THR A 359 19.96 13.08 7.80
CA THR A 359 21.42 12.89 8.02
C THR A 359 22.30 13.86 7.22
N GLY A 360 21.71 14.70 6.36
CA GLY A 360 22.41 15.59 5.42
C GLY A 360 22.25 17.09 5.60
#